data_AF-A0A9J7MK98-F1
#
_entry.id   AF-A0A9J7MK98-F1
#
_cell.length_a   1.000
_cell.length_b   1.000
_cell.length_c   1.000
_cell.angle_alpha   90.00
_cell.angle_beta   90.00
_cell.angle_gamma   90.00
#
_symmetry.space_group_name_H-M   'P 1'
#
loop_
_entity.id
_entity.type
_entity.pdbx_description
1 polymer ?
#
loop_
_entity_poly.entity_id
_entity_poly.type
_entity_poly.pdbx_seq_one_letter_code
_entity_poly.pdbx_strand_id
1 'polypeptide(L)'
;MSDINMPSLAGKLQDLELGLKTEDKKGYGQALREAISCVDNFMEVEILKSIGDLHLQEGKQSKDSADFDKAAAVYAAALLRCTDPDMGQTLEHRIGYMEKLSSKLLQGYTPHFRWLSPDYRGTGDSNVLRVADMCDKLDRSKTESQHSVEETYTETLVTAIENSDTFLEVEVLKSLGDFYLEQGKKTYDLSQFPKAAAMYKKALTRCEDSETNPTLHHRISYAEKIREAVRKQSTSKKPRQRGRRPSTSKQYEEHLKKGDSSLARVHLDSAEQHFAAALKTVHKQDPTAQQYQREVANLGETILPALGIKSLNDFYSENPLDNWYYDSVTPRGFAFDGSMPKASKTPLGRQGSELICTPSNMVSKLQKDVTLYLKEGYNLATILRNPCLIAGDQGLINAYMDITGKALQADGGKIAQELAQGMLRENHQLLSNLVTMET
;
A
#
# COMPACT_ATOMS: atom_id res chain seq x y z
N MET A 1 -5.25 -39.11 -9.06
CA MET A 1 -4.14 -38.66 -8.20
C MET A 1 -2.94 -38.55 -9.09
N SER A 2 -2.64 -37.34 -9.56
CA SER A 2 -1.41 -37.08 -10.32
C SER A 2 -0.35 -36.68 -9.30
N ASP A 3 0.54 -37.62 -8.99
CA ASP A 3 1.74 -37.37 -8.20
C ASP A 3 2.56 -36.28 -8.88
N ILE A 4 2.56 -35.10 -8.26
CA ILE A 4 3.49 -34.02 -8.62
C ILE A 4 4.84 -34.50 -8.13
N ASN A 5 5.71 -34.85 -9.07
CA ASN A 5 7.09 -35.27 -8.83
C ASN A 5 7.85 -34.12 -8.14
N MET A 6 7.89 -34.11 -6.81
CA MET A 6 8.68 -33.18 -6.03
C MET A 6 10.17 -33.53 -6.24
N PRO A 7 10.99 -32.62 -6.79
CA PRO A 7 12.41 -32.88 -6.95
C PRO A 7 13.05 -33.17 -5.59
N SER A 8 13.93 -34.17 -5.54
CA SER A 8 14.65 -34.53 -4.32
C SER A 8 15.49 -33.34 -3.84
N LEU A 9 15.78 -33.28 -2.53
CA LEU A 9 16.62 -32.23 -1.94
C LEU A 9 17.97 -32.11 -2.68
N ALA A 10 18.55 -33.26 -3.06
CA ALA A 10 19.77 -33.33 -3.85
C ALA A 10 19.60 -32.72 -5.25
N GLY A 11 18.45 -32.95 -5.91
CA GLY A 11 18.13 -32.32 -7.19
C GLY A 11 18.00 -30.81 -7.08
N LYS A 12 17.32 -30.31 -6.03
CA LYS A 12 17.21 -28.86 -5.78
C LYS A 12 18.56 -28.19 -5.53
N LEU A 13 19.43 -28.83 -4.77
CA LEU A 13 20.80 -28.33 -4.50
C LEU A 13 21.67 -28.36 -5.76
N GLN A 14 21.50 -29.38 -6.61
CA GLN A 14 22.23 -29.50 -7.87
C GLN A 14 21.74 -28.48 -8.92
N ASP A 15 20.44 -28.22 -8.98
CA ASP A 15 19.84 -27.18 -9.84
C ASP A 15 20.26 -25.78 -9.38
N LEU A 16 20.31 -25.56 -8.05
CA LEU A 16 20.91 -24.36 -7.47
C LEU A 16 22.37 -24.25 -7.93
N GLU A 17 23.21 -25.24 -7.64
CA GLU A 17 24.63 -25.23 -8.02
C GLU A 17 24.86 -25.05 -9.54
N LEU A 18 23.99 -25.59 -10.40
CA LEU A 18 24.03 -25.40 -11.85
C LEU A 18 23.63 -23.97 -12.27
N GLY A 19 22.62 -23.38 -11.63
CA GLY A 19 22.23 -21.98 -11.81
C GLY A 19 23.24 -20.98 -11.24
N LEU A 20 24.04 -21.39 -10.24
CA LEU A 20 25.03 -20.57 -9.54
C LEU A 20 26.42 -20.50 -10.20
N LYS A 21 26.71 -21.33 -11.22
CA LYS A 21 28.02 -21.39 -11.90
C LYS A 21 28.45 -20.11 -12.63
N THR A 22 27.61 -19.08 -12.67
CA THR A 22 27.91 -17.80 -13.32
C THR A 22 28.43 -16.71 -12.38
N GLU A 23 28.55 -16.95 -11.07
CA GLU A 23 28.88 -15.90 -10.06
C GLU A 23 27.99 -14.64 -10.18
N ASP A 24 26.81 -14.78 -10.78
CA ASP A 24 25.95 -13.65 -11.09
C ASP A 24 25.02 -13.37 -9.90
N LYS A 25 25.19 -12.21 -9.25
CA LYS A 25 24.33 -11.72 -8.14
C LYS A 25 22.85 -11.73 -8.53
N LYS A 26 22.55 -11.58 -9.82
CA LYS A 26 21.20 -11.65 -10.38
C LYS A 26 20.56 -13.04 -10.23
N GLY A 27 21.34 -14.11 -10.43
CA GLY A 27 20.87 -15.49 -10.28
C GLY A 27 20.49 -15.83 -8.85
N TYR A 28 21.29 -15.38 -7.88
CA TYR A 28 20.99 -15.52 -6.45
C TYR A 28 19.70 -14.81 -6.06
N GLY A 29 19.48 -13.58 -6.55
CA GLY A 29 18.26 -12.84 -6.29
C GLY A 29 17.01 -13.57 -6.82
N GLN A 30 17.07 -14.06 -8.06
CA GLN A 30 15.95 -14.82 -8.64
C GLN A 30 15.64 -16.08 -7.83
N ALA A 31 16.66 -16.87 -7.49
CA ALA A 31 16.49 -18.07 -6.69
C ALA A 31 15.89 -17.75 -5.32
N LEU A 32 16.33 -16.66 -4.68
CA LEU A 32 15.80 -16.21 -3.39
C LEU A 32 14.31 -15.86 -3.48
N ARG A 33 13.92 -15.08 -4.50
CA ARG A 33 12.51 -14.74 -4.76
C ARG A 33 11.66 -15.98 -4.99
N GLU A 34 12.16 -16.96 -5.75
CA GLU A 34 11.47 -18.21 -6.02
C GLU A 34 11.31 -19.07 -4.76
N ALA A 35 12.35 -19.17 -3.93
CA ALA A 35 12.28 -19.87 -2.64
C ALA A 35 11.23 -19.24 -1.71
N ILE A 36 11.20 -17.91 -1.60
CA ILE A 36 10.18 -17.18 -0.82
C ILE A 36 8.79 -17.42 -1.39
N SER A 37 8.63 -17.33 -2.72
CA SER A 37 7.35 -17.55 -3.41
C SER A 37 6.79 -18.96 -3.18
N CYS A 38 7.67 -19.95 -3.07
CA CYS A 38 7.34 -21.35 -2.79
C CYS A 38 7.25 -21.67 -1.30
N VAL A 39 7.53 -20.71 -0.42
CA VAL A 39 7.59 -20.89 1.04
C VAL A 39 8.61 -22.00 1.42
N ASP A 40 9.70 -22.11 0.64
CA ASP A 40 10.77 -23.08 0.87
C ASP A 40 11.85 -22.46 1.77
N ASN A 41 11.59 -22.49 3.08
CA ASN A 41 12.50 -21.90 4.09
C ASN A 41 13.90 -22.51 4.06
N PHE A 42 14.02 -23.81 3.75
CA PHE A 42 15.32 -24.47 3.64
C PHE A 42 16.11 -23.86 2.49
N MET A 43 15.50 -23.79 1.31
CA MET A 43 16.15 -23.21 0.14
C MET A 43 16.46 -21.72 0.32
N GLU A 44 15.57 -20.97 0.97
CA GLU A 44 15.81 -19.57 1.31
C GLU A 44 17.09 -19.40 2.16
N VAL A 45 17.23 -20.20 3.23
CA VAL A 45 18.38 -20.15 4.13
C VAL A 45 19.67 -20.62 3.43
N GLU A 46 19.58 -21.64 2.58
CA GLU A 46 20.71 -22.13 1.78
C GLU A 46 21.20 -21.05 0.80
N ILE A 47 20.28 -20.39 0.09
CA ILE A 47 20.61 -19.30 -0.85
C ILE A 47 21.24 -18.12 -0.10
N LEU A 48 20.68 -17.72 1.03
CA LEU A 48 21.27 -16.66 1.85
C LEU A 48 22.68 -17.04 2.33
N LYS A 49 22.89 -18.28 2.78
CA LYS A 49 24.25 -18.77 3.11
C LYS A 49 25.19 -18.62 1.91
N SER A 50 24.76 -19.02 0.71
CA SER A 50 25.59 -18.90 -0.50
C SER A 50 25.89 -17.45 -0.89
N ILE A 51 24.93 -16.53 -0.76
CA ILE A 51 25.17 -15.08 -0.95
C ILE A 51 26.20 -14.56 0.08
N GLY A 52 26.10 -14.99 1.33
CA GLY A 52 27.09 -14.69 2.37
C GLY A 52 28.48 -15.25 2.02
N ASP A 53 28.55 -16.49 1.54
CA ASP A 53 29.79 -17.12 1.07
C ASP A 53 30.41 -16.35 -0.11
N LEU A 54 29.59 -15.84 -1.04
CA LEU A 54 30.04 -15.00 -2.15
C LEU A 54 30.71 -13.71 -1.65
N HIS A 55 30.03 -12.93 -0.80
CA HIS A 55 30.59 -11.71 -0.22
C HIS A 55 31.83 -11.99 0.64
N LEU A 56 31.87 -13.13 1.34
CA LEU A 56 33.05 -13.56 2.07
C LEU A 56 34.24 -13.83 1.12
N GLN A 57 34.02 -14.36 -0.08
CA GLN A 57 35.09 -14.48 -1.09
C GLN A 57 35.48 -13.13 -1.66
N GLU A 58 34.52 -12.25 -1.95
CA GLU A 58 34.78 -10.87 -2.40
C GLU A 58 35.66 -10.14 -1.37
N GLY A 59 35.29 -10.16 -0.09
CA GLY A 59 36.05 -9.54 1.00
C GLY A 59 37.45 -10.12 1.21
N LYS A 60 37.66 -11.41 0.92
CA LYS A 60 39.01 -12.02 0.91
C LYS A 60 39.89 -11.44 -0.19
N GLN A 61 39.32 -11.20 -1.36
CA GLN A 61 40.04 -10.70 -2.53
C GLN A 61 40.26 -9.19 -2.45
N SER A 62 39.19 -8.44 -2.18
CA SER A 62 39.16 -6.98 -2.12
C SER A 62 39.87 -6.45 -0.87
N LYS A 63 39.81 -7.19 0.24
CA LYS A 63 40.16 -6.71 1.58
C LYS A 63 39.37 -5.45 1.95
N ASP A 64 38.13 -5.36 1.49
CA ASP A 64 37.20 -4.30 1.86
C ASP A 64 36.36 -4.75 3.07
N SER A 65 36.27 -3.89 4.09
CA SER A 65 35.36 -4.08 5.23
C SER A 65 33.90 -4.17 4.80
N ALA A 66 33.50 -3.46 3.73
CA ALA A 66 32.11 -3.44 3.27
C ALA A 66 31.63 -4.82 2.80
N ASP A 67 32.50 -5.61 2.16
CA ASP A 67 32.16 -6.97 1.72
C ASP A 67 32.01 -7.91 2.93
N PHE A 68 32.84 -7.74 3.97
CA PHE A 68 32.67 -8.49 5.22
C PHE A 68 31.41 -8.09 5.98
N ASP A 69 31.03 -6.80 5.99
CA ASP A 69 29.78 -6.32 6.58
C ASP A 69 28.55 -6.92 5.88
N LYS A 70 28.57 -6.98 4.54
CA LYS A 70 27.51 -7.63 3.75
C LYS A 70 27.43 -9.13 4.02
N ALA A 71 28.58 -9.82 4.04
CA ALA A 71 28.63 -11.24 4.39
C ALA A 71 28.02 -11.48 5.79
N ALA A 72 28.39 -10.66 6.77
CA ALA A 72 27.86 -10.72 8.13
C ALA A 72 26.34 -10.51 8.17
N ALA A 73 25.85 -9.47 7.48
CA ALA A 73 24.42 -9.17 7.39
C ALA A 73 23.62 -10.32 6.81
N VAL A 74 24.11 -10.91 5.71
CA VAL A 74 23.42 -12.01 5.01
C VAL A 74 23.47 -13.31 5.82
N TYR A 75 24.59 -13.65 6.46
CA TYR A 75 24.64 -14.83 7.33
C TYR A 75 23.73 -14.67 8.55
N ALA A 76 23.68 -13.48 9.16
CA ALA A 76 22.76 -13.21 10.26
C ALA A 76 21.30 -13.32 9.80
N ALA A 77 20.99 -12.80 8.61
CA ALA A 77 19.68 -12.96 7.98
C ALA A 77 19.33 -14.44 7.76
N ALA A 78 20.27 -15.27 7.29
CA ALA A 78 20.09 -16.71 7.13
C ALA A 78 19.83 -17.39 8.49
N LEU A 79 20.61 -17.06 9.52
CA LEU A 79 20.49 -17.63 10.86
C LEU A 79 19.14 -17.31 11.50
N LEU A 80 18.68 -16.07 11.37
CA LEU A 80 17.36 -15.62 11.87
C LEU A 80 16.18 -16.37 11.23
N ARG A 81 16.35 -16.82 9.98
CA ARG A 81 15.33 -17.57 9.22
C ARG A 81 15.50 -19.08 9.37
N CYS A 82 16.57 -19.53 10.00
CA CYS A 82 16.92 -20.93 10.12
C CYS A 82 16.08 -21.61 11.19
N THR A 83 15.49 -22.75 10.83
CA THR A 83 14.73 -23.62 11.76
C THR A 83 15.43 -24.96 11.98
N ASP A 84 16.47 -25.25 11.19
CA ASP A 84 17.23 -26.48 11.22
C ASP A 84 18.49 -26.30 12.10
N PRO A 85 18.66 -27.06 13.19
CA PRO A 85 19.79 -26.90 14.10
C PRO A 85 21.16 -27.12 13.46
N ASP A 86 21.29 -28.06 12.52
CA ASP A 86 22.56 -28.42 11.89
C ASP A 86 23.00 -27.32 10.90
N MET A 87 22.05 -26.77 10.14
CA MET A 87 22.27 -25.60 9.31
C MET A 87 22.56 -24.35 10.17
N GLY A 88 21.91 -24.22 11.32
CA GLY A 88 22.19 -23.16 12.31
C GLY A 88 23.65 -23.19 12.78
N GLN A 89 24.14 -24.35 13.21
CA GLN A 89 25.55 -24.53 13.58
C GLN A 89 26.50 -24.25 12.42
N THR A 90 26.13 -24.65 11.21
CA THR A 90 26.91 -24.36 9.99
C THR A 90 27.05 -22.84 9.77
N LEU A 91 25.97 -22.09 9.96
CA LEU A 91 25.96 -20.63 9.84
C LEU A 91 26.77 -19.96 10.96
N GLU A 92 26.66 -20.41 12.20
CA GLU A 92 27.49 -19.92 13.31
C GLU A 92 28.98 -20.16 13.05
N HIS A 93 29.34 -21.34 12.53
CA HIS A 93 30.72 -21.64 12.11
C HIS A 93 31.20 -20.72 10.99
N ARG A 94 30.36 -20.43 10.00
CA ARG A 94 30.67 -19.49 8.91
C ARG A 94 30.87 -18.07 9.43
N ILE A 95 30.02 -17.59 10.31
CA ILE A 95 30.13 -16.28 10.97
C ILE A 95 31.44 -16.20 11.76
N GLY A 96 31.72 -17.18 12.64
CA GLY A 96 32.95 -17.18 13.42
C GLY A 96 34.23 -17.32 12.57
N TYR A 97 34.15 -18.02 11.43
CA TYR A 97 35.26 -18.06 10.46
C TYR A 97 35.48 -16.69 9.79
N MET A 98 34.41 -16.06 9.32
CA MET A 98 34.44 -14.72 8.72
C MET A 98 34.99 -13.67 9.69
N GLU A 99 34.59 -13.69 10.96
CA GLU A 99 35.11 -12.80 12.01
C GLU A 99 36.62 -12.94 12.19
N LYS A 100 37.10 -14.18 12.36
CA LYS A 100 38.54 -14.44 12.51
C LYS A 100 39.31 -13.97 11.29
N LEU A 101 38.75 -14.16 10.10
CA LEU A 101 39.39 -13.82 8.85
C LEU A 101 39.45 -12.30 8.63
N SER A 102 38.33 -11.60 8.81
CA SER A 102 38.25 -10.14 8.72
C SER A 102 39.17 -9.48 9.74
N SER A 103 39.15 -9.94 10.99
CA SER A 103 40.05 -9.49 12.05
C SER A 103 41.52 -9.65 11.68
N LYS A 104 41.89 -10.79 11.06
CA LYS A 104 43.26 -11.03 10.60
C LYS A 104 43.66 -10.15 9.42
N LEU A 105 42.77 -9.96 8.44
CA LEU A 105 43.07 -9.24 7.20
C LEU A 105 43.01 -7.71 7.37
N LEU A 106 42.19 -7.23 8.31
CA LEU A 106 41.87 -5.82 8.51
C LEU A 106 42.26 -5.32 9.91
N GLN A 107 43.34 -5.88 10.48
CA GLN A 107 44.00 -5.38 11.70
C GLN A 107 43.07 -5.25 12.93
N GLY A 108 42.34 -6.32 13.26
CA GLY A 108 41.46 -6.36 14.43
C GLY A 108 40.05 -5.86 14.17
N TYR A 109 39.75 -5.44 12.94
CA TYR A 109 38.38 -5.07 12.55
C TYR A 109 37.41 -6.24 12.78
N THR A 110 36.26 -5.89 13.34
CA THR A 110 35.14 -6.81 13.53
C THR A 110 33.98 -6.29 12.69
N PRO A 111 33.43 -7.11 11.78
CA PRO A 111 32.25 -6.74 11.00
C PRO A 111 31.15 -6.24 11.91
N HIS A 112 30.42 -5.22 11.46
CA HIS A 112 29.35 -4.62 12.25
C HIS A 112 28.16 -5.57 12.33
N PHE A 113 28.09 -6.35 13.41
CA PHE A 113 26.95 -7.19 13.79
C PHE A 113 25.77 -6.35 14.27
N ARG A 114 25.15 -5.67 13.32
CA ARG A 114 24.04 -4.76 13.58
C ARG A 114 22.77 -5.44 14.11
N TRP A 115 22.69 -6.78 14.10
CA TRP A 115 21.55 -7.56 14.57
C TRP A 115 21.53 -7.87 16.09
N LEU A 116 22.67 -7.72 16.81
CA LEU A 116 22.70 -7.98 18.26
C LEU A 116 21.98 -6.90 19.09
N SER A 117 21.53 -5.82 18.47
CA SER A 117 20.71 -4.80 19.11
C SER A 117 19.24 -5.05 18.74
N PRO A 118 18.37 -5.42 19.70
CA PRO A 118 16.94 -5.63 19.48
C PRO A 118 16.26 -4.45 18.75
N ASP A 119 16.79 -3.24 18.92
CA ASP A 119 16.23 -1.99 18.38
C ASP A 119 16.79 -1.57 17.00
N TYR A 120 17.72 -2.33 16.41
CA TYR A 120 18.38 -1.91 15.19
C TYR A 120 17.56 -2.23 13.93
N ARG A 121 16.97 -1.19 13.31
CA ARG A 121 16.19 -1.27 12.06
C ARG A 121 16.79 -0.46 10.91
N GLY A 122 18.00 -0.83 10.50
CA GLY A 122 18.68 -0.20 9.36
C GLY A 122 19.52 1.01 9.76
N THR A 123 20.10 1.69 8.76
CA THR A 123 21.02 2.81 8.97
C THR A 123 20.37 3.90 9.85
N GLY A 124 21.17 4.73 10.54
CA GLY A 124 20.69 5.76 11.48
C GLY A 124 19.65 6.74 10.92
N ASP A 125 19.41 6.71 9.61
CA ASP A 125 18.36 7.42 8.85
C ASP A 125 17.15 6.52 8.54
N SER A 126 16.72 5.72 9.51
CA SER A 126 15.57 4.81 9.41
C SER A 126 14.25 5.60 9.32
N ASN A 127 14.01 6.19 8.16
CA ASN A 127 12.88 7.05 7.88
C ASN A 127 11.97 6.38 6.86
N VAL A 128 10.69 6.21 7.22
CA VAL A 128 9.60 5.80 6.32
C VAL A 128 9.61 6.58 5.01
N LEU A 129 10.04 7.85 5.05
CA LEU A 129 10.20 8.71 3.87
C LEU A 129 11.25 8.22 2.88
N ARG A 130 12.40 7.69 3.33
CA ARG A 130 13.43 7.14 2.44
C ARG A 130 12.92 5.90 1.72
N VAL A 131 12.26 5.01 2.45
CA VAL A 131 11.68 3.78 1.89
C VAL A 131 10.59 4.13 0.88
N ALA A 132 9.70 5.08 1.21
CA ALA A 132 8.67 5.55 0.30
C ALA A 132 9.24 6.18 -0.98
N ASP A 133 10.27 7.02 -0.87
CA ASP A 133 10.94 7.63 -2.03
C ASP A 133 11.67 6.59 -2.90
N MET A 134 12.29 5.57 -2.29
CA MET A 134 12.87 4.45 -3.03
C MET A 134 11.79 3.66 -3.78
N CYS A 135 10.68 3.32 -3.13
CA CYS A 135 9.57 2.63 -3.79
C CYS A 135 8.95 3.44 -4.94
N ASP A 136 8.74 4.75 -4.76
CA ASP A 136 8.24 5.64 -5.83
C ASP A 136 9.19 5.68 -7.04
N LYS A 137 10.51 5.72 -6.79
CA LYS A 137 11.53 5.65 -7.86
C LYS A 137 11.48 4.31 -8.61
N LEU A 138 11.29 3.20 -7.91
CA LEU A 138 11.18 1.86 -8.51
C LEU A 138 9.88 1.72 -9.34
N ASP A 139 8.78 2.31 -8.88
CA ASP A 139 7.53 2.31 -9.63
C ASP A 139 7.57 3.20 -10.87
N ARG A 140 8.40 4.26 -10.86
CA ARG A 140 8.62 5.17 -11.99
C ARG A 140 9.63 4.64 -13.01
N SER A 141 10.65 3.90 -12.58
CA SER A 141 11.65 3.28 -13.48
C SER A 141 11.06 2.25 -14.45
N LYS A 142 9.81 1.86 -14.21
CA LYS A 142 8.87 1.14 -15.10
C LYS A 142 8.81 1.69 -16.53
N THR A 143 9.27 2.92 -16.75
CA THR A 143 9.22 3.63 -18.04
C THR A 143 10.55 3.64 -18.81
N GLU A 144 11.69 3.30 -18.18
CA GLU A 144 13.03 3.64 -18.73
C GLU A 144 14.07 2.50 -18.83
N SER A 145 13.92 1.35 -18.15
CA SER A 145 14.95 0.29 -18.14
C SER A 145 14.58 -1.00 -18.89
N GLN A 146 15.60 -1.72 -19.41
CA GLN A 146 15.49 -3.06 -20.02
C GLN A 146 15.13 -4.19 -19.03
N HIS A 147 15.18 -3.93 -17.72
CA HIS A 147 14.86 -4.90 -16.68
C HIS A 147 13.35 -4.99 -16.42
N SER A 148 12.87 -6.20 -16.10
CA SER A 148 11.47 -6.36 -15.68
C SER A 148 11.27 -5.76 -14.28
N VAL A 149 10.10 -5.17 -14.02
CA VAL A 149 9.74 -4.62 -12.69
C VAL A 149 9.98 -5.63 -11.58
N GLU A 150 9.69 -6.91 -11.85
CA GLU A 150 9.90 -8.02 -10.94
C GLU A 150 11.38 -8.19 -10.55
N GLU A 151 12.28 -7.96 -11.48
CA GLU A 151 13.72 -8.09 -11.32
C GLU A 151 14.33 -6.93 -10.54
N THR A 152 13.87 -5.70 -10.82
CA THR A 152 14.28 -4.52 -10.06
C THR A 152 13.88 -4.62 -8.57
N TYR A 153 12.69 -5.14 -8.29
CA TYR A 153 12.27 -5.42 -6.92
C TYR A 153 13.09 -6.55 -6.28
N THR A 154 13.44 -7.60 -7.04
CA THR A 154 14.33 -8.67 -6.55
C THR A 154 15.70 -8.13 -6.15
N GLU A 155 16.33 -7.31 -6.99
CA GLU A 155 17.64 -6.72 -6.71
C GLU A 155 17.60 -5.83 -5.47
N THR A 156 16.51 -5.06 -5.33
CA THR A 156 16.28 -4.21 -4.15
C THR A 156 16.10 -5.06 -2.90
N LEU A 157 15.41 -6.20 -2.98
CA LEU A 157 15.25 -7.13 -1.86
C LEU A 157 16.59 -7.67 -1.36
N VAL A 158 17.45 -8.15 -2.27
CA VAL A 158 18.79 -8.63 -1.92
C VAL A 158 19.61 -7.51 -1.29
N THR A 159 19.59 -6.31 -1.89
CA THR A 159 20.29 -5.13 -1.37
C THR A 159 19.80 -4.73 0.02
N ALA A 160 18.49 -4.82 0.29
CA ALA A 160 17.95 -4.55 1.62
C ALA A 160 18.48 -5.54 2.66
N ILE A 161 18.57 -6.82 2.30
CA ILE A 161 19.11 -7.87 3.17
C ILE A 161 20.61 -7.67 3.41
N GLU A 162 21.40 -7.40 2.36
CA GLU A 162 22.84 -7.10 2.45
C GLU A 162 23.13 -5.92 3.39
N ASN A 163 22.22 -4.93 3.45
CA ASN A 163 22.37 -3.75 4.30
C ASN A 163 21.68 -3.86 5.66
N SER A 164 21.07 -5.02 5.99
CA SER A 164 20.26 -5.22 7.20
C SER A 164 19.11 -4.19 7.33
N ASP A 165 18.54 -3.77 6.20
CA ASP A 165 17.48 -2.77 6.10
C ASP A 165 16.09 -3.43 6.16
N THR A 166 15.65 -3.75 7.37
CA THR A 166 14.40 -4.51 7.59
C THR A 166 13.16 -3.75 7.10
N PHE A 167 13.15 -2.41 7.16
CA PHE A 167 12.02 -1.62 6.66
C PHE A 167 11.91 -1.69 5.15
N LEU A 168 13.03 -1.54 4.43
CA LEU A 168 13.05 -1.69 2.99
C LEU A 168 12.74 -3.13 2.58
N GLU A 169 13.26 -4.14 3.30
CA GLU A 169 12.95 -5.56 3.08
C GLU A 169 11.43 -5.80 3.13
N VAL A 170 10.76 -5.32 4.19
CA VAL A 170 9.31 -5.46 4.37
C VAL A 170 8.53 -4.77 3.27
N GLU A 171 8.91 -3.55 2.89
CA GLU A 171 8.17 -2.79 1.88
C GLU A 171 8.35 -3.39 0.47
N VAL A 172 9.57 -3.83 0.13
CA VAL A 172 9.83 -4.52 -1.15
C VAL A 172 9.05 -5.84 -1.24
N LEU A 173 8.97 -6.60 -0.15
CA LEU A 173 8.14 -7.81 -0.11
C LEU A 173 6.65 -7.50 -0.32
N LYS A 174 6.14 -6.41 0.25
CA LYS A 174 4.77 -5.94 -0.04
C LYS A 174 4.58 -5.58 -1.51
N SER A 175 5.50 -4.83 -2.09
CA SER A 175 5.43 -4.43 -3.50
C SER A 175 5.54 -5.62 -4.46
N LEU A 176 6.37 -6.62 -4.17
CA LEU A 176 6.40 -7.89 -4.91
C LEU A 176 5.06 -8.64 -4.80
N GLY A 177 4.45 -8.63 -3.61
CA GLY A 177 3.11 -9.16 -3.42
C GLY A 177 2.06 -8.45 -4.26
N ASP A 178 2.07 -7.11 -4.26
CA ASP A 178 1.14 -6.28 -5.05
C ASP A 178 1.36 -6.51 -6.56
N PHE A 179 2.62 -6.65 -6.99
CA PHE A 179 2.98 -6.99 -8.37
C PHE A 179 2.38 -8.33 -8.80
N TYR A 180 2.56 -9.40 -8.04
CA TYR A 180 1.98 -10.71 -8.38
C TYR A 180 0.46 -10.70 -8.33
N LEU A 181 -0.14 -9.99 -7.39
CA LEU A 181 -1.59 -9.83 -7.30
C LEU A 181 -2.17 -9.14 -8.53
N GLU A 182 -1.56 -8.03 -8.96
CA GLU A 182 -1.98 -7.31 -10.17
C GLU A 182 -1.71 -8.11 -11.44
N GLN A 183 -0.59 -8.84 -11.51
CA GLN A 183 -0.32 -9.75 -12.63
C GLN A 183 -1.39 -10.84 -12.71
N GLY A 184 -1.71 -11.52 -11.61
CA GLY A 184 -2.77 -12.54 -11.55
C GLY A 184 -4.14 -12.00 -11.95
N LYS A 185 -4.47 -10.76 -11.60
CA LYS A 185 -5.71 -10.08 -12.03
C LYS A 185 -5.73 -9.78 -13.53
N LYS A 186 -4.62 -9.33 -14.10
CA LYS A 186 -4.52 -8.97 -15.53
C LYS A 186 -4.50 -10.19 -16.43
N THR A 187 -3.75 -11.23 -16.04
CA THR A 187 -3.54 -12.43 -16.86
C THR A 187 -4.54 -13.55 -16.54
N TYR A 188 -5.32 -13.42 -15.46
CA TYR A 188 -6.17 -14.47 -14.91
C TYR A 188 -5.39 -15.74 -14.52
N ASP A 189 -4.08 -15.61 -14.27
CA ASP A 189 -3.21 -16.72 -13.87
C ASP A 189 -3.34 -17.00 -12.37
N LEU A 190 -3.96 -18.13 -12.03
CA LEU A 190 -4.18 -18.56 -10.66
C LEU A 190 -2.88 -18.87 -9.90
N SER A 191 -1.76 -19.09 -10.59
CA SER A 191 -0.47 -19.39 -9.96
C SER A 191 0.19 -18.17 -9.32
N GLN A 192 -0.26 -16.94 -9.65
CA GLN A 192 0.31 -15.71 -9.12
C GLN A 192 -0.21 -15.37 -7.71
N PHE A 193 -1.45 -15.75 -7.38
CA PHE A 193 -2.03 -15.43 -6.06
C PHE A 193 -1.31 -16.12 -4.89
N PRO A 194 -0.92 -17.41 -4.97
CA PRO A 194 -0.08 -18.03 -3.95
C PRO A 194 1.26 -17.32 -3.76
N LYS A 195 1.90 -16.85 -4.85
CA LYS A 195 3.15 -16.07 -4.77
C LYS A 195 2.92 -14.74 -4.05
N ALA A 196 1.84 -14.03 -4.37
CA ALA A 196 1.47 -12.79 -3.68
C ALA A 196 1.26 -13.02 -2.18
N ALA A 197 0.50 -14.06 -1.81
CA ALA A 197 0.27 -14.43 -0.42
C ALA A 197 1.57 -14.81 0.31
N ALA A 198 2.47 -15.54 -0.35
CA ALA A 198 3.78 -15.90 0.20
C ALA A 198 4.64 -14.66 0.50
N MET A 199 4.68 -13.69 -0.41
CA MET A 199 5.40 -12.42 -0.22
C MET A 199 4.85 -11.63 0.97
N TYR A 200 3.53 -11.48 1.11
CA TYR A 200 2.93 -10.79 2.26
C TYR A 200 3.16 -11.53 3.59
N LYS A 201 3.06 -12.87 3.59
CA LYS A 201 3.37 -13.68 4.77
C LYS A 201 4.82 -13.52 5.18
N LYS A 202 5.74 -13.49 4.22
CA LYS A 202 7.14 -13.23 4.50
C LYS A 202 7.34 -11.84 5.11
N ALA A 203 6.74 -10.80 4.53
CA ALA A 203 6.76 -9.45 5.10
C ALA A 203 6.22 -9.41 6.55
N LEU A 204 5.19 -10.21 6.85
CA LEU A 204 4.61 -10.30 8.18
C LEU A 204 5.59 -10.89 9.22
N THR A 205 6.34 -11.94 8.85
CA THR A 205 7.37 -12.54 9.74
C THR A 205 8.54 -11.60 10.06
N ARG A 206 8.69 -10.50 9.30
CA ARG A 206 9.72 -9.49 9.53
C ARG A 206 9.21 -8.30 10.35
N CYS A 207 7.91 -8.22 10.62
CA CYS A 207 7.33 -7.22 11.53
C CYS A 207 7.37 -7.73 12.98
N GLU A 208 7.74 -6.89 13.95
CA GLU A 208 7.62 -7.21 15.39
C GLU A 208 6.18 -7.52 15.80
N ASP A 209 5.24 -6.80 15.20
CA ASP A 209 3.80 -6.84 15.45
C ASP A 209 3.07 -7.74 14.43
N SER A 210 3.62 -8.94 14.19
CA SER A 210 3.07 -9.88 13.21
C SER A 210 1.62 -10.31 13.51
N GLU A 211 1.20 -10.28 14.77
CA GLU A 211 -0.16 -10.57 15.20
C GLU A 211 -1.12 -9.38 15.03
N THR A 212 -0.60 -8.15 15.01
CA THR A 212 -1.41 -6.92 15.05
C THR A 212 -1.32 -6.07 13.80
N ASN A 213 -0.56 -6.46 12.76
CA ASN A 213 -0.46 -5.71 11.49
C ASN A 213 -1.67 -5.98 10.56
N PRO A 214 -2.76 -5.21 10.63
CA PRO A 214 -4.04 -5.58 10.01
C PRO A 214 -3.96 -5.41 8.49
N THR A 215 -3.06 -4.54 8.02
CA THR A 215 -2.84 -4.24 6.61
C THR A 215 -2.33 -5.47 5.84
N LEU A 216 -1.35 -6.19 6.40
CA LEU A 216 -0.80 -7.40 5.76
C LEU A 216 -1.79 -8.56 5.81
N HIS A 217 -2.50 -8.75 6.93
CA HIS A 217 -3.58 -9.75 7.04
C HIS A 217 -4.71 -9.49 6.04
N HIS A 218 -5.08 -8.23 5.85
CA HIS A 218 -6.05 -7.82 4.84
C HIS A 218 -5.55 -8.14 3.42
N ARG A 219 -4.28 -7.81 3.09
CA ARG A 219 -3.68 -8.10 1.78
C ARG A 219 -3.64 -9.61 1.48
N ILE A 220 -3.29 -10.45 2.46
CA ILE A 220 -3.31 -11.92 2.33
C ILE A 220 -4.74 -12.41 2.07
N SER A 221 -5.70 -11.98 2.89
CA SER A 221 -7.11 -12.38 2.73
C SER A 221 -7.68 -11.91 1.39
N TYR A 222 -7.31 -10.71 0.95
CA TYR A 222 -7.71 -10.16 -0.34
C TYR A 222 -7.15 -10.98 -1.51
N ALA A 223 -5.89 -11.39 -1.47
CA ALA A 223 -5.29 -12.22 -2.51
C ALA A 223 -6.03 -13.56 -2.69
N GLU A 224 -6.40 -14.24 -1.61
CA GLU A 224 -7.18 -15.49 -1.68
C GLU A 224 -8.61 -15.26 -2.18
N LYS A 225 -9.26 -14.15 -1.78
CA LYS A 225 -10.58 -13.78 -2.31
C LYS A 225 -10.56 -13.56 -3.82
N ILE A 226 -9.59 -12.82 -4.34
CA ILE A 226 -9.45 -12.57 -5.78
C ILE A 226 -9.14 -13.86 -6.54
N ARG A 227 -8.30 -14.73 -5.99
CA ARG A 227 -8.02 -16.05 -6.56
C ARG A 227 -9.29 -16.88 -6.77
N GLU A 228 -10.17 -16.92 -5.77
CA GLU A 228 -11.44 -17.64 -5.87
C GLU A 228 -12.42 -16.99 -6.85
N ALA A 229 -12.43 -15.65 -6.95
CA ALA A 229 -13.22 -14.95 -7.97
C ALA A 229 -12.75 -15.30 -9.40
N VAL A 230 -11.44 -15.29 -9.65
CA VAL A 230 -10.85 -15.68 -10.95
C VAL A 230 -11.14 -17.16 -11.29
N ARG A 231 -11.11 -18.04 -10.29
CA ARG A 231 -11.46 -19.46 -10.43
C ARG A 231 -12.93 -19.69 -10.79
N LYS A 232 -13.85 -18.91 -10.21
CA LYS A 232 -15.29 -18.95 -10.53
C LYS A 232 -15.60 -18.42 -11.94
N GLN A 233 -14.86 -17.41 -12.41
CA GLN A 233 -15.02 -16.89 -13.77
C GLN A 233 -14.55 -17.87 -14.85
N SER A 234 -13.55 -18.69 -14.57
CA SER A 234 -13.02 -19.70 -15.50
C SER A 234 -13.92 -20.94 -15.65
N THR A 235 -14.84 -21.18 -14.71
CA THR A 235 -15.75 -22.35 -14.70
C THR A 235 -17.17 -22.06 -15.22
N SER A 236 -17.52 -20.78 -15.43
CA SER A 236 -18.84 -20.35 -15.92
C SER A 236 -18.80 -19.90 -17.39
N LYS A 237 -18.91 -20.85 -18.34
CA LYS A 237 -19.40 -20.57 -19.70
C LYS A 237 -20.88 -20.99 -19.81
N LYS A 238 -21.81 -20.05 -19.67
CA LYS A 238 -23.22 -20.20 -20.13
C LYS A 238 -23.54 -19.19 -21.25
N PRO A 239 -24.47 -19.50 -22.16
CA PRO A 239 -24.64 -18.77 -23.41
C PRO A 239 -25.31 -17.40 -23.20
N ARG A 240 -24.80 -16.37 -23.88
CA ARG A 240 -25.43 -15.05 -23.96
C ARG A 240 -26.73 -15.13 -24.76
N GLN A 241 -27.88 -14.90 -24.10
CA GLN A 241 -29.09 -14.47 -24.81
C GLN A 241 -29.15 -12.94 -24.86
N ARG A 242 -29.41 -12.44 -26.08
CA ARG A 242 -29.48 -11.02 -26.43
C ARG A 242 -30.95 -10.59 -26.37
N GLY A 243 -31.35 -9.91 -25.31
CA GLY A 243 -32.67 -9.28 -25.16
C GLY A 243 -32.58 -7.75 -25.29
N ARG A 244 -33.50 -7.16 -26.06
CA ARG A 244 -33.60 -5.72 -26.39
C ARG A 244 -33.93 -4.90 -25.12
N ARG A 245 -33.09 -3.93 -24.72
CA ARG A 245 -33.28 -3.10 -23.50
C ARG A 245 -34.23 -1.90 -23.74
N PRO A 246 -35.13 -1.56 -22.79
CA PRO A 246 -35.93 -0.32 -22.80
C PRO A 246 -35.10 0.93 -22.45
N SER A 247 -35.66 2.14 -22.64
CA SER A 247 -34.97 3.42 -22.42
C SER A 247 -34.73 3.75 -20.93
N THR A 248 -33.54 4.28 -20.65
CA THR A 248 -32.96 4.56 -19.31
C THR A 248 -33.80 5.48 -18.41
N SER A 249 -34.53 6.44 -18.98
CA SER A 249 -35.33 7.40 -18.19
C SER A 249 -36.56 6.77 -17.52
N LYS A 250 -37.17 5.75 -18.14
CA LYS A 250 -38.35 5.08 -17.57
C LYS A 250 -37.97 4.18 -16.39
N GLN A 251 -36.79 3.57 -16.44
CA GLN A 251 -36.28 2.71 -15.37
C GLN A 251 -35.96 3.49 -14.11
N TYR A 252 -35.40 4.71 -14.23
CA TYR A 252 -35.12 5.58 -13.09
C TYR A 252 -36.37 5.93 -12.29
N GLU A 253 -37.41 6.45 -12.97
CA GLU A 253 -38.67 6.83 -12.32
C GLU A 253 -39.42 5.64 -11.72
N GLU A 254 -39.30 4.47 -12.35
CA GLU A 254 -39.91 3.25 -11.85
C GLU A 254 -39.24 2.76 -10.55
N HIS A 255 -37.91 2.86 -10.47
CA HIS A 255 -37.16 2.53 -9.26
C HIS A 255 -37.43 3.52 -8.12
N LEU A 256 -37.53 4.82 -8.39
CA LEU A 256 -37.92 5.81 -7.37
C LEU A 256 -39.32 5.53 -6.78
N LYS A 257 -40.33 5.31 -7.64
CA LYS A 257 -41.71 5.01 -7.17
C LYS A 257 -41.77 3.74 -6.32
N LYS A 258 -40.97 2.73 -6.66
CA LYS A 258 -40.87 1.49 -5.87
C LYS A 258 -40.13 1.70 -4.55
N GLY A 259 -39.12 2.56 -4.52
CA GLY A 259 -38.44 3.00 -3.31
C GLY A 259 -39.38 3.72 -2.36
N ASP A 260 -40.08 4.74 -2.84
CA ASP A 260 -41.05 5.53 -2.06
C ASP A 260 -42.19 4.65 -1.51
N SER A 261 -42.70 3.73 -2.32
CA SER A 261 -43.75 2.78 -1.90
C SER A 261 -43.26 1.80 -0.84
N SER A 262 -41.99 1.40 -0.89
CA SER A 262 -41.38 0.51 0.10
C SER A 262 -41.07 1.24 1.40
N LEU A 263 -40.64 2.51 1.31
CA LEU A 263 -40.40 3.39 2.44
C LEU A 263 -41.69 3.69 3.20
N ALA A 264 -42.79 3.99 2.49
CA ALA A 264 -44.11 4.21 3.09
C ALA A 264 -44.65 2.97 3.84
N ARG A 265 -44.17 1.77 3.49
CA ARG A 265 -44.51 0.51 4.15
C ARG A 265 -43.48 0.08 5.21
N VAL A 266 -42.48 0.94 5.50
CA VAL A 266 -41.40 0.69 6.46
C VAL A 266 -40.54 -0.54 6.09
N HIS A 267 -40.51 -0.91 4.81
CA HIS A 267 -39.61 -1.94 4.29
C HIS A 267 -38.30 -1.28 3.87
N LEU A 268 -37.48 -0.94 4.88
CA LEU A 268 -36.28 -0.13 4.73
C LEU A 268 -35.27 -0.76 3.75
N ASP A 269 -35.01 -2.07 3.85
CA ASP A 269 -34.09 -2.77 2.95
C ASP A 269 -34.55 -2.73 1.48
N SER A 270 -35.87 -2.87 1.26
CA SER A 270 -36.46 -2.82 -0.08
C SER A 270 -36.47 -1.40 -0.64
N ALA A 271 -36.69 -0.40 0.23
CA ALA A 271 -36.61 1.00 -0.14
C ALA A 271 -35.18 1.36 -0.56
N GLU A 272 -34.20 0.97 0.25
CA GLU A 272 -32.78 1.15 -0.03
C GLU A 272 -32.38 0.56 -1.39
N GLN A 273 -32.72 -0.71 -1.63
CA GLN A 273 -32.40 -1.39 -2.90
C GLN A 273 -32.99 -0.68 -4.12
N HIS A 274 -34.22 -0.17 -3.99
CA HIS A 274 -34.89 0.53 -5.09
C HIS A 274 -34.31 1.93 -5.33
N PHE A 275 -33.98 2.68 -4.28
CA PHE A 275 -33.34 3.99 -4.45
C PHE A 275 -31.94 3.86 -5.05
N ALA A 276 -31.16 2.87 -4.67
CA ALA A 276 -29.88 2.60 -5.32
C ALA A 276 -30.01 2.12 -6.76
N ALA A 277 -30.99 1.29 -7.06
CA ALA A 277 -31.25 0.89 -8.44
C ALA A 277 -31.59 2.12 -9.30
N ALA A 278 -32.32 3.11 -8.76
CA ALA A 278 -32.54 4.39 -9.42
C ALA A 278 -31.21 5.13 -9.66
N LEU A 279 -30.39 5.33 -8.62
CA LEU A 279 -29.07 5.96 -8.73
C LEU A 279 -28.17 5.28 -9.77
N LYS A 280 -28.08 3.94 -9.77
CA LYS A 280 -27.31 3.15 -10.74
C LYS A 280 -27.82 3.31 -12.18
N THR A 281 -29.08 3.72 -12.38
CA THR A 281 -29.67 3.93 -13.71
C THR A 281 -29.26 5.28 -14.32
N VAL A 282 -28.96 6.28 -13.48
CA VAL A 282 -28.56 7.64 -13.92
C VAL A 282 -27.06 7.88 -13.83
N HIS A 283 -26.36 7.10 -13.01
CA HIS A 283 -24.90 7.15 -12.88
C HIS A 283 -24.22 6.79 -14.21
N LYS A 284 -23.30 7.66 -14.64
CA LYS A 284 -22.41 7.43 -15.79
C LYS A 284 -20.98 7.41 -15.29
N GLN A 285 -20.17 6.50 -15.82
CA GLN A 285 -18.71 6.61 -15.76
C GLN A 285 -18.33 7.97 -16.39
N ASP A 286 -17.66 8.83 -15.61
CA ASP A 286 -17.29 10.22 -15.93
C ASP A 286 -18.47 11.22 -16.00
N PRO A 287 -19.11 11.59 -14.86
CA PRO A 287 -20.24 12.51 -14.85
C PRO A 287 -19.82 13.98 -15.06
N THR A 288 -20.66 14.75 -15.74
CA THR A 288 -20.52 16.22 -15.81
C THR A 288 -20.87 16.88 -14.47
N ALA A 289 -20.24 18.02 -14.15
CA ALA A 289 -20.42 18.72 -12.88
C ALA A 289 -21.89 19.04 -12.51
N GLN A 290 -22.74 19.34 -13.51
CA GLN A 290 -24.19 19.56 -13.29
C GLN A 290 -24.97 18.27 -12.98
N GLN A 291 -24.51 17.13 -13.52
CA GLN A 291 -25.10 15.82 -13.25
C GLN A 291 -24.80 15.42 -11.80
N TYR A 292 -23.55 15.60 -11.38
CA TYR A 292 -23.06 15.39 -10.02
C TYR A 292 -23.85 16.24 -9.01
N GLN A 293 -24.02 17.55 -9.26
CA GLN A 293 -24.72 18.44 -8.33
C GLN A 293 -26.17 18.03 -8.01
N ARG A 294 -26.86 17.33 -8.92
CA ARG A 294 -28.22 16.80 -8.67
C ARG A 294 -28.22 15.52 -7.84
N GLU A 295 -27.15 14.73 -7.88
CA GLU A 295 -27.05 13.43 -7.21
C GLU A 295 -26.76 13.57 -5.70
N VAL A 296 -26.10 14.65 -5.27
CA VAL A 296 -25.50 14.74 -3.92
C VAL A 296 -26.02 15.87 -3.00
N ALA A 297 -26.99 16.69 -3.43
CA ALA A 297 -27.42 17.89 -2.70
C ALA A 297 -28.06 17.68 -1.30
N ASN A 298 -28.43 16.45 -0.91
CA ASN A 298 -29.20 16.18 0.32
C ASN A 298 -28.45 15.41 1.42
N LEU A 299 -27.17 15.05 1.23
CA LEU A 299 -26.51 14.02 2.04
C LEU A 299 -25.78 14.48 3.31
N GLY A 300 -25.99 15.73 3.75
CA GLY A 300 -25.46 16.18 5.05
C GLY A 300 -23.96 15.99 5.12
N GLU A 301 -23.42 15.58 6.27
CA GLU A 301 -22.01 15.76 6.61
C GLU A 301 -21.36 14.47 7.04
N THR A 302 -21.30 13.59 6.06
CA THR A 302 -20.74 12.27 6.23
C THR A 302 -19.74 12.03 5.12
N ILE A 303 -18.62 11.41 5.46
CA ILE A 303 -17.78 10.78 4.45
C ILE A 303 -18.62 9.70 3.77
N LEU A 304 -18.99 9.96 2.51
CA LEU A 304 -19.91 9.15 1.72
C LEU A 304 -19.63 7.65 1.80
N PRO A 305 -18.36 7.21 1.74
CA PRO A 305 -18.04 5.79 1.86
C PRO A 305 -18.30 5.20 3.25
N ALA A 306 -18.25 5.99 4.33
CA ALA A 306 -18.47 5.48 5.69
C ALA A 306 -19.94 5.45 6.11
N LEU A 307 -20.85 5.96 5.28
CA LEU A 307 -22.29 5.79 5.49
C LEU A 307 -22.71 4.31 5.43
N GLY A 308 -21.87 3.43 4.86
CA GLY A 308 -22.12 1.98 4.82
C GLY A 308 -23.40 1.60 4.07
N ILE A 309 -23.95 2.53 3.27
CA ILE A 309 -25.14 2.31 2.46
C ILE A 309 -24.71 1.37 1.33
N LYS A 310 -24.95 0.07 1.53
CA LYS A 310 -24.53 -1.01 0.62
C LYS A 310 -24.96 -0.72 -0.81
N SER A 311 -26.12 -0.12 -0.94
CA SER A 311 -26.72 0.16 -2.21
C SER A 311 -26.03 1.31 -2.99
N LEU A 312 -25.38 2.26 -2.28
CA LEU A 312 -24.58 3.37 -2.82
C LEU A 312 -23.11 2.96 -3.02
N ASN A 313 -22.51 2.35 -1.99
CA ASN A 313 -21.15 1.81 -2.01
C ASN A 313 -21.11 0.58 -1.09
N ASP A 314 -21.16 -0.61 -1.68
CA ASP A 314 -21.15 -1.86 -0.93
C ASP A 314 -19.72 -2.26 -0.60
N PHE A 315 -19.21 -1.71 0.50
CA PHE A 315 -17.91 -2.08 1.04
C PHE A 315 -17.79 -3.59 1.32
N TYR A 316 -18.91 -4.27 1.56
CA TYR A 316 -18.95 -5.69 1.87
C TYR A 316 -19.26 -6.57 0.65
N SER A 317 -19.51 -5.98 -0.53
CA SER A 317 -19.78 -6.74 -1.75
C SER A 317 -18.52 -7.38 -2.30
N GLU A 318 -18.66 -8.62 -2.73
CA GLU A 318 -17.61 -9.36 -3.43
C GLU A 318 -17.42 -8.89 -4.89
N ASN A 319 -18.31 -8.04 -5.41
CA ASN A 319 -18.22 -7.46 -6.74
C ASN A 319 -17.55 -6.07 -6.68
N PRO A 320 -16.35 -5.89 -7.27
CA PRO A 320 -15.58 -4.66 -7.15
C PRO A 320 -16.21 -3.45 -7.87
N LEU A 321 -17.19 -3.67 -8.74
CA LEU A 321 -17.99 -2.57 -9.31
C LEU A 321 -18.97 -1.97 -8.29
N ASP A 322 -19.21 -2.64 -7.17
CA ASP A 322 -20.10 -2.17 -6.12
C ASP A 322 -19.37 -1.36 -5.03
N ASN A 323 -18.03 -1.40 -4.97
CA ASN A 323 -17.18 -0.53 -4.14
C ASN A 323 -16.39 0.46 -5.02
N TRP A 324 -17.10 1.41 -5.62
CA TRP A 324 -16.58 2.28 -6.67
C TRP A 324 -16.25 3.70 -6.17
N TYR A 325 -16.51 4.01 -4.90
CA TYR A 325 -16.47 5.38 -4.38
C TYR A 325 -15.07 5.87 -3.96
N TYR A 326 -14.08 4.97 -3.85
CA TYR A 326 -12.67 5.32 -3.63
C TYR A 326 -11.91 5.18 -4.95
N ASP A 327 -11.17 6.22 -5.35
CA ASP A 327 -10.32 6.21 -6.53
C ASP A 327 -8.90 6.71 -6.24
N SER A 328 -8.01 6.59 -7.23
CA SER A 328 -6.61 7.02 -7.11
C SER A 328 -6.43 8.54 -7.08
N VAL A 329 -7.48 9.30 -7.40
CA VAL A 329 -7.46 10.78 -7.44
C VAL A 329 -7.89 11.35 -6.09
N THR A 330 -8.79 10.66 -5.37
CA THR A 330 -9.39 11.05 -4.10
C THR A 330 -9.21 9.94 -3.04
N PRO A 331 -7.97 9.65 -2.61
CA PRO A 331 -7.66 8.50 -1.76
C PRO A 331 -8.28 8.55 -0.35
N ARG A 332 -8.81 9.71 0.06
CA ARG A 332 -9.55 9.88 1.33
C ARG A 332 -11.08 9.78 1.17
N GLY A 333 -11.57 9.52 -0.04
CA GLY A 333 -13.00 9.55 -0.37
C GLY A 333 -13.58 10.95 -0.34
N PHE A 334 -14.87 11.07 -0.68
CA PHE A 334 -15.60 12.34 -0.60
C PHE A 334 -16.19 12.54 0.80
N ALA A 335 -15.80 13.63 1.44
CA ALA A 335 -16.38 14.11 2.68
C ALA A 335 -17.38 15.22 2.38
N PHE A 336 -18.56 15.14 2.97
CA PHE A 336 -19.41 16.31 3.08
C PHE A 336 -19.17 17.05 4.41
N ASP A 337 -19.56 18.32 4.43
CA ASP A 337 -18.99 19.39 5.25
C ASP A 337 -19.28 19.48 6.78
N GLY A 338 -19.33 18.44 7.64
CA GLY A 338 -19.62 18.49 9.12
C GLY A 338 -20.74 19.42 9.70
N SER A 339 -21.89 18.99 10.31
CA SER A 339 -23.06 19.88 10.67
C SER A 339 -22.75 20.91 11.73
N MET A 340 -21.98 21.89 11.30
CA MET A 340 -21.28 22.83 12.12
C MET A 340 -22.00 24.16 11.99
N PRO A 341 -22.05 24.97 13.06
CA PRO A 341 -22.72 26.27 13.04
C PRO A 341 -22.28 27.20 11.89
N LYS A 342 -21.08 26.98 11.33
CA LYS A 342 -20.45 27.77 10.26
C LYS A 342 -20.29 27.02 8.92
N ALA A 343 -20.67 25.74 8.82
CA ALA A 343 -20.59 24.98 7.57
C ALA A 343 -21.61 25.49 6.52
N SER A 344 -21.24 25.45 5.24
CA SER A 344 -22.08 25.97 4.16
C SER A 344 -22.61 24.85 3.27
N LYS A 345 -23.93 24.70 3.27
CA LYS A 345 -24.63 23.73 2.40
C LYS A 345 -24.72 24.16 0.93
N THR A 346 -24.13 25.29 0.55
CA THR A 346 -24.13 25.77 -0.84
C THR A 346 -22.71 26.12 -1.30
N PRO A 347 -22.41 25.95 -2.61
CA PRO A 347 -21.14 26.38 -3.21
C PRO A 347 -20.86 27.89 -3.07
N LEU A 348 -21.90 28.68 -2.78
CA LEU A 348 -21.84 30.13 -2.64
C LEU A 348 -21.55 30.59 -1.19
N GLY A 349 -21.42 29.66 -0.23
CA GLY A 349 -21.20 30.00 1.17
C GLY A 349 -22.50 30.38 1.93
N ARG A 350 -22.37 30.66 3.24
CA ARG A 350 -23.25 31.59 3.98
C ARG A 350 -22.55 32.95 4.06
N GLN A 351 -23.31 34.04 4.11
CA GLN A 351 -22.87 35.44 4.29
C GLN A 351 -21.39 35.62 4.68
N GLY A 352 -20.48 35.62 3.69
CA GLY A 352 -19.03 35.90 3.88
C GLY A 352 -18.06 34.73 3.64
N SER A 353 -18.52 33.48 3.49
CA SER A 353 -17.67 32.27 3.40
C SER A 353 -17.68 31.61 2.02
N GLU A 354 -17.64 32.39 0.93
CA GLU A 354 -17.53 31.85 -0.43
C GLU A 354 -16.13 31.24 -0.66
N LEU A 355 -16.06 30.00 -1.17
CA LEU A 355 -14.81 29.30 -1.51
C LEU A 355 -14.52 29.32 -3.01
N ILE A 356 -15.31 30.04 -3.80
CA ILE A 356 -15.01 30.32 -5.21
C ILE A 356 -14.19 31.61 -5.24
N CYS A 357 -12.88 31.49 -5.36
CA CYS A 357 -12.01 32.65 -5.45
C CYS A 357 -10.69 32.34 -6.14
N THR A 358 -9.93 33.39 -6.47
CA THR A 358 -8.58 33.26 -7.02
C THR A 358 -7.64 32.56 -6.03
N PRO A 359 -6.55 31.93 -6.51
CA PRO A 359 -5.54 31.32 -5.65
C PRO A 359 -5.08 32.20 -4.48
N SER A 360 -4.76 33.48 -4.72
CA SER A 360 -4.31 34.40 -3.68
C SER A 360 -5.37 34.68 -2.61
N ASN A 361 -6.64 34.81 -3.02
CA ASN A 361 -7.75 35.01 -2.10
C ASN A 361 -8.05 33.75 -1.28
N MET A 362 -7.86 32.57 -1.87
CA MET A 362 -8.00 31.29 -1.17
C MET A 362 -6.92 31.15 -0.08
N VAL A 363 -5.67 31.50 -0.37
CA VAL A 363 -4.60 31.50 0.64
C VAL A 363 -4.89 32.51 1.77
N SER A 364 -5.43 33.68 1.43
CA SER A 364 -5.84 34.67 2.44
C SER A 364 -6.92 34.12 3.37
N LYS A 365 -7.83 33.28 2.86
CA LYS A 365 -8.85 32.58 3.67
C LYS A 365 -8.19 31.52 4.57
N LEU A 366 -7.26 30.72 4.04
CA LEU A 366 -6.48 29.76 4.84
C LEU A 366 -5.79 30.45 6.02
N GLN A 367 -5.07 31.55 5.79
CA GLN A 367 -4.34 32.27 6.85
C GLN A 367 -5.28 32.85 7.92
N LYS A 368 -6.43 33.41 7.50
CA LYS A 368 -7.45 33.91 8.42
C LYS A 368 -8.06 32.78 9.26
N ASP A 369 -8.31 31.64 8.64
CA ASP A 369 -8.90 30.48 9.30
C ASP A 369 -7.96 29.87 10.36
N VAL A 370 -6.66 29.75 10.05
CA VAL A 370 -5.63 29.37 11.04
C VAL A 370 -5.67 30.28 12.26
N THR A 371 -5.74 31.59 12.03
CA THR A 371 -5.62 32.59 13.09
C THR A 371 -6.88 32.66 13.95
N LEU A 372 -8.06 32.51 13.34
CA LEU A 372 -9.34 32.77 13.99
C LEU A 372 -10.03 31.50 14.50
N TYR A 373 -9.92 30.38 13.79
CA TYR A 373 -10.84 29.25 13.96
C TYR A 373 -10.17 27.91 14.24
N LEU A 374 -8.85 27.77 14.02
CA LEU A 374 -8.12 26.52 14.31
C LEU A 374 -8.20 26.13 15.80
N LYS A 375 -8.19 27.10 16.71
CA LYS A 375 -8.34 26.85 18.16
C LYS A 375 -9.78 26.52 18.58
N GLU A 376 -10.75 26.84 17.74
CA GLU A 376 -12.16 26.50 17.93
C GLU A 376 -12.51 25.10 17.37
N GLY A 377 -11.52 24.35 16.85
CA GLY A 377 -11.70 23.02 16.29
C GLY A 377 -12.23 23.01 14.84
N TYR A 378 -12.09 24.12 14.11
CA TYR A 378 -12.41 24.17 12.68
C TYR A 378 -11.20 23.76 11.83
N ASN A 379 -11.46 22.93 10.81
CA ASN A 379 -10.42 22.26 10.03
C ASN A 379 -10.25 22.77 8.60
N LEU A 380 -10.89 23.89 8.25
CA LEU A 380 -10.87 24.39 6.88
C LEU A 380 -9.45 24.69 6.40
N ALA A 381 -8.61 25.34 7.22
CA ALA A 381 -7.21 25.58 6.88
C ALA A 381 -6.40 24.30 6.63
N THR A 382 -6.68 23.23 7.39
CA THR A 382 -6.03 21.92 7.23
C THR A 382 -6.41 21.28 5.91
N ILE A 383 -7.67 21.39 5.49
CA ILE A 383 -8.17 20.89 4.20
C ILE A 383 -7.60 21.72 3.04
N LEU A 384 -7.66 23.05 3.14
CA LEU A 384 -7.19 23.96 2.09
C LEU A 384 -5.68 23.84 1.82
N ARG A 385 -4.89 23.30 2.76
CA ARG A 385 -3.47 23.01 2.56
C ARG A 385 -3.21 21.90 1.55
N ASN A 386 -4.13 20.95 1.37
CA ASN A 386 -3.93 19.74 0.57
C ASN A 386 -4.97 19.63 -0.56
N PRO A 387 -4.94 20.52 -1.57
CA PRO A 387 -5.89 20.47 -2.67
C PRO A 387 -5.61 19.29 -3.60
N CYS A 388 -6.67 18.76 -4.22
CA CYS A 388 -6.58 17.84 -5.34
C CYS A 388 -7.32 18.43 -6.55
N LEU A 389 -6.73 18.34 -7.75
CA LEU A 389 -7.39 18.77 -8.98
C LEU A 389 -8.39 17.71 -9.43
N ILE A 390 -9.67 18.06 -9.41
CA ILE A 390 -10.74 17.20 -9.97
C ILE A 390 -11.00 17.57 -11.44
N ALA A 391 -11.06 18.88 -11.76
CA ALA A 391 -11.22 19.39 -13.12
C ALA A 391 -10.77 20.85 -13.20
N GLY A 392 -10.22 21.26 -14.35
CA GLY A 392 -9.81 22.64 -14.62
C GLY A 392 -8.34 22.78 -15.00
N ASP A 393 -7.80 23.97 -14.82
CA ASP A 393 -6.44 24.33 -15.22
C ASP A 393 -5.41 23.95 -14.12
N GLN A 394 -4.44 23.11 -14.48
CA GLN A 394 -3.37 22.68 -13.57
C GLN A 394 -2.46 23.84 -13.15
N GLY A 395 -2.30 24.86 -13.99
CA GLY A 395 -1.52 26.06 -13.68
C GLY A 395 -2.11 26.85 -12.50
N LEU A 396 -3.43 26.90 -12.36
CA LEU A 396 -4.09 27.52 -11.20
C LEU A 396 -3.81 26.76 -9.90
N ILE A 397 -3.77 25.43 -9.94
CA ILE A 397 -3.39 24.61 -8.77
C ILE A 397 -1.93 24.82 -8.43
N ASN A 398 -1.03 24.83 -9.42
CA ASN A 398 0.38 25.07 -9.18
C ASN A 398 0.61 26.46 -8.56
N ALA A 399 -0.05 27.50 -9.10
CA ALA A 399 0.01 28.85 -8.55
C ALA A 399 -0.52 28.91 -7.10
N TYR A 400 -1.62 28.20 -6.81
CA TYR A 400 -2.14 28.11 -5.45
C TYR A 400 -1.17 27.42 -4.50
N MET A 401 -0.58 26.30 -4.90
CA MET A 401 0.41 25.56 -4.10
C MET A 401 1.66 26.40 -3.82
N ASP A 402 2.16 27.14 -4.81
CA ASP A 402 3.32 28.03 -4.65
C ASP A 402 3.04 29.18 -3.67
N ILE A 403 1.88 29.83 -3.79
CA ILE A 403 1.49 30.92 -2.89
C ILE A 403 1.26 30.38 -1.47
N THR A 404 0.62 29.21 -1.35
CA THR A 404 0.38 28.55 -0.06
C THR A 404 1.71 28.18 0.60
N GLY A 405 2.65 27.59 -0.14
CA GLY A 405 3.97 27.23 0.36
C GLY A 405 4.72 28.44 0.91
N LYS A 406 4.73 29.56 0.18
CA LYS A 406 5.33 30.83 0.64
C LYS A 406 4.64 31.37 1.89
N ALA A 407 3.30 31.35 1.91
CA ALA A 407 2.51 31.82 3.04
C ALA A 407 2.74 30.99 4.32
N LEU A 408 2.91 29.67 4.18
CA LEU A 408 3.18 28.76 5.30
C LEU A 408 4.60 28.90 5.84
N GLN A 409 5.56 29.37 5.03
CA GLN A 409 6.95 29.60 5.43
C GLN A 409 7.21 31.02 5.94
N ALA A 410 6.30 31.96 5.71
CA ALA A 410 6.50 33.39 5.97
C ALA A 410 6.76 33.74 7.44
N ASP A 411 6.32 32.92 8.40
CA ASP A 411 6.56 33.10 9.84
C ASP A 411 7.65 32.17 10.42
N GLY A 412 8.47 31.56 9.55
CA GLY A 412 9.43 30.53 9.94
C GLY A 412 8.84 29.12 10.01
N GLY A 413 7.62 28.90 9.50
CA GLY A 413 6.99 27.58 9.44
C GLY A 413 6.09 27.24 10.63
N LYS A 414 5.82 28.20 11.50
CA LYS A 414 5.02 28.02 12.71
C LYS A 414 3.55 27.74 12.37
N ILE A 415 2.95 28.44 11.40
CA ILE A 415 1.60 28.08 10.88
C ILE A 415 1.57 26.63 10.37
N ALA A 416 2.59 26.20 9.62
CA ALA A 416 2.66 24.83 9.10
C ALA A 416 2.77 23.79 10.23
N GLN A 417 3.53 24.11 11.29
CA GLN A 417 3.67 23.28 12.48
C GLN A 417 2.36 23.19 13.28
N GLU A 418 1.65 24.30 13.47
CA GLU A 418 0.36 24.34 14.16
C GLU A 418 -0.70 23.50 13.44
N LEU A 419 -0.77 23.59 12.10
CA LEU A 419 -1.66 22.76 11.28
C LEU A 419 -1.32 21.26 11.38
N ALA A 420 -0.03 20.90 11.41
CA ALA A 420 0.40 19.51 11.56
C ALA A 420 0.07 18.95 12.96
N GLN A 421 0.27 19.75 14.01
CA GLN A 421 -0.07 19.35 15.39
C GLN A 421 -1.59 19.25 15.61
N GLY A 422 -2.39 20.13 14.99
CA GLY A 422 -3.85 20.02 14.98
C GLY A 422 -4.30 18.67 14.42
N MET A 423 -3.80 18.31 13.24
CA MET A 423 -4.09 17.03 12.59
C MET A 423 -3.69 15.81 13.43
N LEU A 424 -2.51 15.84 14.06
CA LEU A 424 -2.05 14.75 14.93
C LEU A 424 -2.94 14.57 16.17
N ARG A 425 -3.38 15.67 16.79
CA ARG A 425 -4.30 15.64 17.94
C ARG A 425 -5.65 15.04 17.57
N GLU A 426 -6.20 15.41 16.42
CA GLU A 426 -7.49 14.88 15.97
C GLU A 426 -7.42 13.40 15.62
N ASN A 427 -6.37 12.96 14.90
CA ASN A 427 -6.17 11.55 14.62
C ASN A 427 -6.04 10.74 15.91
N HIS A 428 -5.32 11.25 16.90
CA HIS A 428 -5.21 10.62 18.22
C HIS A 428 -6.57 10.56 18.93
N GLN A 429 -7.40 11.60 18.81
CA GLN A 429 -8.72 11.65 19.45
C GLN A 429 -9.74 10.74 18.74
N LEU A 430 -9.68 10.62 17.41
CA LEU A 430 -10.46 9.66 16.65
C LEU A 430 -10.07 8.22 17.02
N LEU A 431 -8.77 7.93 17.13
CA LEU A 431 -8.25 6.63 17.56
C LEU A 431 -8.67 6.30 19.00
N SER A 432 -8.61 7.26 19.94
CA SER A 432 -9.05 7.01 21.31
C SER A 432 -10.56 6.78 21.43
N ASN A 433 -11.34 7.47 20.60
CA ASN A 433 -12.80 7.30 20.56
C ASN A 433 -13.19 5.95 19.93
N LEU A 434 -12.42 5.45 18.97
CA LEU A 434 -12.61 4.10 18.41
C LEU A 434 -12.30 3.01 19.45
N VAL A 435 -11.25 3.17 20.24
CA VAL A 435 -10.87 2.23 21.32
C VAL A 435 -11.91 2.19 22.45
N THR A 436 -12.58 3.30 22.73
CA THR A 436 -13.61 3.37 23.78
C THR A 436 -14.99 2.89 23.34
N MET A 437 -15.21 2.66 22.04
CA MET A 437 -16.44 2.05 21.53
C MET A 437 -16.41 0.51 21.51
N GLU A 438 -15.25 -0.11 21.75
CA GLU A 438 -15.08 -1.57 21.84
C GLU A 438 -15.09 -2.11 23.28
N THR A 439 -15.35 -1.26 24.28
CA THR A 439 -15.63 -1.61 25.68
C THR A 439 -17.06 -1.25 26.04
#